data_AF-A0A2R4BJ86-F1
#
_entry.id   AF-A0A2R4BJ86-F1
#
_cell.length_a   1.000
_cell.length_b   1.000
_cell.length_c   1.000
_cell.angle_alpha   90.00
_cell.angle_beta   90.00
_cell.angle_gamma   90.00
#
_symmetry.space_group_name_H-M   'P 1'
#
loop_
_entity.id
_entity.type
_entity.pdbx_description
1 polymer ?
#
loop_
_entity_poly.entity_id
_entity_poly.type
_entity_poly.pdbx_seq_one_letter_code
_entity_poly.pdbx_strand_id
1 'polypeptide(L)'
;MARKKTYEELTAALGEARAALADALLDGASTEEPRRRIADIEGEIAALEAEAEAKADADRAEEAARVEAVAVEIAAEQQAAVVAAVEVPGLEEVVGEPLPQPEPDSAVESASRYVARCRAALAQAEAEHKPLADEVEALRARMSAKIAACDAIRTRRSAGDERASDAAELALMTADAESLRTMADQALQRASAADHRAAAREALQAAEAQLASARSRAAFAVALTRLRMAENAYLNAFRTVVHTGRACGESSPWLRYKPSADLVRAATGQILPTASNPLFK
;
A
#
# COMPACT_ATOMS: atom_id res chain seq x y z
N MET A 1 -13.65 25.39 -32.54
CA MET A 1 -13.87 24.08 -31.88
C MET A 1 -15.21 24.12 -31.18
N ALA A 2 -16.13 23.22 -31.51
CA ALA A 2 -17.42 23.14 -30.82
C ALA A 2 -17.19 22.59 -29.40
N ARG A 3 -17.83 23.20 -28.40
CA ARG A 3 -17.78 22.75 -27.01
C ARG A 3 -18.44 21.36 -26.94
N LYS A 4 -17.74 20.38 -26.38
CA LYS A 4 -18.28 19.04 -26.10
C LYS A 4 -19.40 19.20 -25.07
N LYS A 5 -20.60 18.68 -25.36
CA LYS A 5 -21.73 18.76 -24.43
C LYS A 5 -21.45 17.92 -23.19
N THR A 6 -21.92 18.36 -22.03
CA THR A 6 -21.81 17.59 -20.79
C THR A 6 -22.85 16.48 -20.74
N TYR A 7 -22.64 15.46 -19.90
CA TYR A 7 -23.61 14.39 -19.69
C TYR A 7 -24.98 14.92 -19.22
N GLU A 8 -24.98 15.96 -18.38
CA GLU A 8 -26.19 16.68 -17.93
C GLU A 8 -26.90 17.41 -19.07
N GLU A 9 -26.13 18.09 -19.95
CA GLU A 9 -26.68 18.75 -21.14
C GLU A 9 -27.31 17.73 -22.11
N LEU A 10 -26.72 16.54 -22.24
CA LEU A 10 -27.25 15.46 -23.09
C LEU A 10 -28.48 14.79 -22.50
N THR A 11 -28.52 14.55 -21.20
CA THR A 11 -29.70 13.99 -20.54
C THR A 11 -30.88 14.97 -20.53
N ALA A 12 -30.62 16.27 -20.36
CA ALA A 12 -31.63 17.31 -20.55
C ALA A 12 -32.14 17.34 -21.99
N ALA A 13 -31.24 17.34 -22.99
CA ALA A 13 -31.60 17.33 -24.41
C ALA A 13 -32.36 16.04 -24.82
N LEU A 14 -32.05 14.90 -24.19
CA LEU A 14 -32.77 13.65 -24.38
C LEU A 14 -34.20 13.75 -23.84
N GLY A 15 -34.37 14.38 -22.68
CA GLY A 15 -35.69 14.69 -22.12
C GLY A 15 -36.53 15.56 -23.05
N GLU A 16 -35.93 16.63 -23.60
CA GLU A 16 -36.59 17.50 -24.58
C GLU A 16 -36.95 16.75 -25.87
N ALA A 17 -36.04 15.93 -26.41
CA ALA A 17 -36.28 15.15 -27.63
C ALA A 17 -37.38 14.09 -27.43
N ARG A 18 -37.47 13.50 -26.24
CA ARG A 18 -38.55 12.56 -25.86
C ARG A 18 -39.88 13.26 -25.69
N ALA A 19 -39.91 14.48 -25.15
CA ALA A 19 -41.11 15.31 -25.09
C ALA A 19 -41.61 15.67 -26.50
N ALA A 20 -40.72 16.11 -27.39
CA ALA A 20 -41.06 16.41 -28.78
C ALA A 20 -41.60 15.18 -29.55
N LEU A 21 -41.09 13.98 -29.25
CA LEU A 21 -41.63 12.74 -29.80
C LEU A 21 -43.05 12.45 -29.27
N ALA A 22 -43.30 12.69 -27.99
CA ALA A 22 -44.63 12.51 -27.39
C ALA A 22 -45.66 13.46 -28.00
N ASP A 23 -45.29 14.73 -28.21
CA ASP A 23 -46.15 15.74 -28.84
C ASP A 23 -46.46 15.35 -30.30
N ALA A 24 -45.44 14.95 -31.08
CA ALA A 24 -45.64 14.51 -32.46
C ALA A 24 -46.56 13.29 -32.58
N LEU A 25 -46.52 12.37 -31.60
CA LEU A 25 -47.42 11.22 -31.53
C LEU A 25 -48.87 11.62 -31.22
N LEU A 26 -49.08 12.61 -30.35
CA LEU A 26 -50.41 13.13 -29.99
C LEU A 26 -51.05 13.90 -31.16
N ASP A 27 -50.25 14.70 -31.86
CA ASP A 27 -50.72 15.56 -32.95
C ASP A 27 -50.83 14.83 -34.31
N GLY A 28 -50.39 13.56 -34.38
CA GLY A 28 -50.33 12.79 -35.62
C GLY A 28 -49.30 13.32 -36.63
N ALA A 29 -48.31 14.09 -36.15
CA ALA A 29 -47.22 14.63 -36.95
C ALA A 29 -46.13 13.58 -37.22
N SER A 30 -45.14 13.93 -38.06
CA SER A 30 -44.01 13.02 -38.34
C SER A 30 -43.14 12.82 -37.09
N THR A 31 -42.76 11.57 -36.82
CA THR A 31 -41.91 11.19 -35.67
C THR A 31 -40.45 10.94 -36.05
N GLU A 32 -40.10 11.10 -37.32
CA GLU A 32 -38.79 10.73 -37.85
C GLU A 32 -37.66 11.60 -37.27
N GLU A 33 -37.87 12.92 -37.22
CA GLU A 33 -36.86 13.86 -36.71
C GLU A 33 -36.64 13.72 -35.18
N PRO A 34 -37.68 13.66 -34.32
CA PRO A 34 -37.48 13.38 -32.89
C PRO A 34 -36.79 12.04 -32.63
N ARG A 35 -37.15 10.97 -33.37
CA ARG A 35 -36.51 9.66 -33.23
C ARG A 35 -35.04 9.68 -33.63
N ARG A 36 -34.70 10.36 -34.73
CA ARG A 36 -33.30 10.54 -35.16
C ARG A 36 -32.50 11.29 -34.10
N ARG A 37 -33.06 12.38 -33.55
CA ARG A 37 -32.41 13.18 -32.53
C ARG A 37 -32.21 12.43 -31.21
N ILE A 38 -33.16 11.59 -30.81
CA ILE A 38 -33.00 10.67 -29.67
C ILE A 38 -31.83 9.71 -29.93
N ALA A 39 -31.79 9.06 -31.10
CA ALA A 39 -30.73 8.13 -31.44
C ALA A 39 -29.34 8.80 -31.47
N ASP A 40 -29.24 10.02 -32.02
CA ASP A 40 -27.99 10.79 -32.03
C ASP A 40 -27.53 11.12 -30.59
N ILE A 41 -28.44 11.57 -29.72
CA ILE A 41 -28.12 11.89 -28.32
C ILE A 41 -27.75 10.64 -27.52
N GLU A 42 -28.45 9.51 -27.70
CA GLU A 42 -28.13 8.24 -27.06
C GLU A 42 -26.76 7.73 -27.52
N GLY A 43 -26.39 7.94 -28.78
CA GLY A 43 -25.05 7.67 -29.30
C GLY A 43 -23.97 8.56 -28.67
N GLU A 44 -24.24 9.86 -28.47
CA GLU A 44 -23.32 10.77 -27.76
C GLU A 44 -23.13 10.39 -26.28
N ILE A 45 -24.20 9.96 -25.60
CA ILE A 45 -24.13 9.47 -24.22
C ILE A 45 -23.28 8.19 -24.14
N ALA A 46 -23.54 7.21 -24.99
CA ALA A 46 -22.78 5.96 -25.02
C ALA A 46 -21.29 6.21 -25.32
N ALA A 47 -20.96 7.18 -26.19
CA ALA A 47 -19.58 7.55 -26.47
C ALA A 47 -18.89 8.19 -25.25
N LEU A 48 -19.57 9.03 -24.48
CA LEU A 48 -19.02 9.59 -23.24
C LEU A 48 -18.82 8.54 -22.16
N GLU A 49 -19.74 7.60 -22.02
CA GLU A 49 -19.61 6.48 -21.07
C GLU A 49 -18.42 5.59 -21.43
N ALA A 50 -18.27 5.23 -22.70
CA ALA A 50 -17.12 4.45 -23.18
C ALA A 50 -15.78 5.20 -22.97
N GLU A 51 -15.74 6.51 -23.19
CA GLU A 51 -14.55 7.33 -22.93
C GLU A 51 -14.22 7.41 -21.43
N ALA A 52 -15.25 7.53 -20.57
CA ALA A 52 -15.07 7.53 -19.12
C ALA A 52 -14.57 6.18 -18.60
N GLU A 53 -15.10 5.07 -19.13
CA GLU A 53 -14.66 3.71 -18.80
C GLU A 53 -13.22 3.48 -19.28
N ALA A 54 -12.90 3.83 -20.53
CA ALA A 54 -11.54 3.70 -21.06
C ALA A 54 -10.52 4.53 -20.26
N LYS A 55 -10.92 5.72 -19.80
CA LYS A 55 -10.07 6.54 -18.93
C LYS A 55 -9.89 5.89 -17.56
N ALA A 56 -10.97 5.38 -16.94
CA ALA A 56 -10.89 4.68 -15.66
C ALA A 56 -10.01 3.42 -15.76
N ASP A 57 -10.06 2.69 -16.87
CA ASP A 57 -9.19 1.55 -17.14
C ASP A 57 -7.72 1.96 -17.27
N ALA A 58 -7.45 3.05 -18.00
CA ALA A 58 -6.10 3.58 -18.14
C ALA A 58 -5.52 4.02 -16.78
N ASP A 59 -6.31 4.74 -15.97
CA ASP A 59 -5.91 5.20 -14.64
C ASP A 59 -5.64 3.99 -13.71
N ARG A 60 -6.49 2.95 -13.76
CA ARG A 60 -6.28 1.70 -13.01
C ARG A 60 -5.02 0.96 -13.44
N ALA A 61 -4.74 0.91 -14.74
CA ALA A 61 -3.54 0.26 -15.27
C ALA A 61 -2.27 1.02 -14.87
N GLU A 62 -2.30 2.35 -14.90
CA GLU A 62 -1.18 3.19 -14.47
C GLU A 62 -0.88 2.98 -12.98
N GLU A 63 -1.91 2.97 -12.13
CA GLU A 63 -1.73 2.73 -10.70
C GLU A 63 -1.20 1.33 -10.42
N ALA A 64 -1.72 0.30 -11.09
CA ALA A 64 -1.20 -1.06 -10.98
C ALA A 64 0.28 -1.16 -11.39
N ALA A 65 0.68 -0.44 -12.45
CA ALA A 65 2.08 -0.39 -12.88
C ALA A 65 2.97 0.32 -11.85
N ARG A 66 2.51 1.40 -11.23
CA ARG A 66 3.23 2.08 -10.14
C ARG A 66 3.42 1.17 -8.93
N VAL A 67 2.38 0.44 -8.53
CA VAL A 67 2.46 -0.52 -7.42
C VAL A 67 3.43 -1.66 -7.72
N GLU A 68 3.43 -2.20 -8.95
CA GLU A 68 4.38 -3.26 -9.33
C GLU A 68 5.82 -2.73 -9.38
N ALA A 69 6.06 -1.50 -9.84
CA ALA A 69 7.38 -0.90 -9.81
C ALA A 69 7.95 -0.81 -8.38
N VAL A 70 7.13 -0.33 -7.43
CA VAL A 70 7.49 -0.31 -6.00
C VAL A 70 7.70 -1.72 -5.45
N ALA A 71 6.89 -2.69 -5.87
CA ALA A 71 7.05 -4.08 -5.44
C ALA A 71 8.39 -4.67 -5.89
N VAL A 72 8.83 -4.39 -7.12
CA VAL A 72 10.13 -4.82 -7.65
C VAL A 72 11.28 -4.18 -6.87
N GLU A 73 11.20 -2.90 -6.54
CA GLU A 73 12.20 -2.21 -5.70
C GLU A 73 12.32 -2.86 -4.32
N ILE A 74 11.19 -3.07 -3.63
CA ILE A 74 11.16 -3.73 -2.31
C ILE A 74 11.75 -5.14 -2.39
N ALA A 75 11.40 -5.91 -3.43
CA ALA A 75 11.91 -7.27 -3.61
C ALA A 75 13.43 -7.28 -3.82
N ALA A 76 13.96 -6.36 -4.63
CA ALA A 76 15.39 -6.22 -4.87
C ALA A 76 16.15 -5.84 -3.59
N GLU A 77 15.63 -4.88 -2.82
CA GLU A 77 16.19 -4.49 -1.52
C GLU A 77 16.21 -5.67 -0.53
N GLN A 78 15.12 -6.43 -0.45
CA GLN A 78 15.07 -7.58 0.46
C GLN A 78 15.98 -8.71 0.00
N GLN A 79 16.11 -8.97 -1.30
CA GLN A 79 17.04 -9.97 -1.80
C GLN A 79 18.49 -9.56 -1.50
N ALA A 80 18.85 -8.29 -1.69
CA ALA A 80 20.17 -7.78 -1.31
C ALA A 80 20.43 -7.94 0.20
N ALA A 81 19.42 -7.68 1.04
CA ALA A 81 19.51 -7.90 2.47
C ALA A 81 19.68 -9.39 2.84
N VAL A 82 19.01 -10.31 2.13
CA VAL A 82 19.21 -11.75 2.29
C VAL A 82 20.65 -12.13 1.96
N VAL A 83 21.18 -11.66 0.82
CA VAL A 83 22.55 -11.94 0.38
C VAL A 83 23.58 -11.44 1.41
N ALA A 84 23.40 -10.22 1.92
CA ALA A 84 24.29 -9.65 2.94
C ALA A 84 24.21 -10.41 4.29
N ALA A 85 23.02 -10.86 4.69
CA ALA A 85 22.83 -11.55 5.97
C ALA A 85 23.44 -12.95 6.03
N VAL A 86 23.71 -13.57 4.88
CA VAL A 86 24.19 -14.96 4.76
C VAL A 86 25.62 -15.05 4.24
N GLU A 87 26.33 -13.93 4.22
CA GLU A 87 27.74 -13.87 3.88
C GLU A 87 28.56 -14.59 4.95
N VAL A 88 29.41 -15.53 4.52
CA VAL A 88 30.30 -16.29 5.40
C VAL A 88 31.74 -15.93 5.01
N PRO A 89 32.43 -15.09 5.81
CA PRO A 89 33.80 -14.69 5.52
C PRO A 89 34.73 -15.90 5.40
N GLY A 90 35.60 -15.91 4.39
CA GLY A 90 36.56 -16.99 4.17
C GLY A 90 36.01 -18.23 3.45
N LEU A 91 34.70 -18.31 3.21
CA LEU A 91 34.10 -19.50 2.60
C LEU A 91 34.50 -19.67 1.14
N GLU A 92 34.60 -18.57 0.39
CA GLU A 92 35.00 -18.60 -1.02
C GLU A 92 36.44 -19.13 -1.17
N GLU A 93 37.35 -18.70 -0.29
CA GLU A 93 38.74 -19.16 -0.26
C GLU A 93 38.86 -20.63 0.14
N VAL A 94 38.00 -21.10 1.04
CA VAL A 94 37.96 -22.50 1.48
C VAL A 94 37.37 -23.41 0.40
N VAL A 95 36.36 -22.95 -0.33
CA VAL A 95 35.74 -23.71 -1.43
C VAL A 95 36.65 -23.68 -2.67
N GLY A 96 37.39 -22.60 -2.90
CA GLY A 96 38.30 -22.42 -4.03
C GLY A 96 37.60 -22.03 -5.35
N GLU A 97 36.31 -21.75 -5.30
CA GLU A 97 35.48 -21.34 -6.45
C GLU A 97 34.50 -20.23 -5.99
N PRO A 98 34.11 -19.31 -6.90
CA PRO A 98 33.14 -18.27 -6.58
C PRO A 98 31.84 -18.83 -6.02
N LEU A 99 31.35 -18.23 -4.94
CA LEU A 99 30.11 -18.66 -4.33
C LEU A 99 28.91 -18.39 -5.27
N PRO A 100 28.03 -19.38 -5.52
CA PRO A 100 26.87 -19.18 -6.38
C PRO A 100 25.99 -18.10 -5.79
N GLN A 101 25.47 -17.19 -6.62
CA GLN A 101 24.57 -16.16 -6.13
C GLN A 101 23.25 -16.79 -5.67
N PRO A 102 22.67 -16.33 -4.54
CA PRO A 102 21.36 -16.77 -4.11
C PRO A 102 20.30 -16.40 -5.16
N GLU A 103 19.54 -17.40 -5.60
CA GLU A 103 18.40 -17.15 -6.48
C GLU A 103 17.32 -16.31 -5.75
N PRO A 104 16.59 -15.45 -6.48
CA PRO A 104 15.45 -14.72 -5.91
C PRO A 104 14.41 -15.69 -5.31
N ASP A 105 14.01 -15.43 -4.06
CA ASP A 105 13.00 -16.23 -3.38
C ASP A 105 11.59 -15.73 -3.75
N SER A 106 10.77 -16.61 -4.34
CA SER A 106 9.42 -16.27 -4.80
C SER A 106 8.46 -15.88 -3.66
N ALA A 107 8.69 -16.34 -2.42
CA ALA A 107 7.92 -15.91 -1.27
C ALA A 107 8.30 -14.50 -0.82
N VAL A 108 9.58 -14.11 -0.95
CA VAL A 108 10.03 -12.72 -0.74
C VAL A 108 9.43 -11.80 -1.79
N GLU A 109 9.44 -12.19 -3.07
CA GLU A 109 8.80 -11.43 -4.15
C GLU A 109 7.30 -11.25 -3.91
N SER A 110 6.60 -12.34 -3.61
CA SER A 110 5.15 -12.29 -3.34
C SER A 110 4.83 -11.43 -2.12
N ALA A 111 5.62 -11.50 -1.05
CA ALA A 111 5.42 -10.67 0.13
C ALA A 111 5.72 -9.19 -0.16
N SER A 112 6.72 -8.90 -1.00
CA SER A 112 7.06 -7.54 -1.44
C SER A 112 5.93 -6.91 -2.24
N ARG A 113 5.32 -7.65 -3.18
CA ARG A 113 4.09 -7.24 -3.87
C ARG A 113 2.93 -6.97 -2.93
N TYR A 114 2.79 -7.77 -1.88
CA TYR A 114 1.72 -7.55 -0.90
C TYR A 114 1.96 -6.27 -0.09
N VAL A 115 3.20 -6.03 0.38
CA VAL A 115 3.57 -4.77 1.04
C VAL A 115 3.32 -3.56 0.13
N ALA A 116 3.73 -3.61 -1.13
CA ALA A 116 3.48 -2.53 -2.09
C ALA A 116 1.99 -2.20 -2.23
N ARG A 117 1.13 -3.23 -2.39
CA ARG A 117 -0.33 -3.06 -2.44
C ARG A 117 -0.89 -2.44 -1.16
N CYS A 118 -0.44 -2.90 0.02
CA CYS A 118 -0.90 -2.34 1.29
C CYS A 118 -0.46 -0.88 1.48
N ARG A 119 0.75 -0.51 1.03
CA ARG A 119 1.22 0.88 1.04
C ARG A 119 0.37 1.77 0.13
N ALA A 120 0.04 1.30 -1.07
CA ALA A 120 -0.84 2.01 -1.99
C ALA A 120 -2.25 2.19 -1.41
N ALA A 121 -2.82 1.13 -0.82
CA ALA A 121 -4.13 1.19 -0.17
C ALA A 121 -4.16 2.17 1.01
N LEU A 122 -3.09 2.23 1.81
CA LEU A 122 -2.96 3.22 2.89
C LEU A 122 -2.88 4.65 2.33
N ALA A 123 -2.06 4.87 1.31
CA ALA A 123 -1.93 6.18 0.66
C ALA A 123 -3.27 6.65 0.07
N GLN A 124 -4.02 5.74 -0.56
CA GLN A 124 -5.36 6.01 -1.07
C GLN A 124 -6.33 6.37 0.06
N ALA A 125 -6.39 5.57 1.14
CA ALA A 125 -7.25 5.86 2.28
C ALA A 125 -6.92 7.22 2.94
N GLU A 126 -5.64 7.60 2.97
CA GLU A 126 -5.22 8.91 3.46
C GLU A 126 -5.62 10.04 2.50
N ALA A 127 -5.48 9.83 1.19
CA ALA A 127 -5.88 10.79 0.17
C ALA A 127 -7.40 11.03 0.13
N GLU A 128 -8.20 9.99 0.35
CA GLU A 128 -9.67 10.07 0.40
C GLU A 128 -10.16 10.73 1.70
N HIS A 129 -9.58 10.38 2.84
CA HIS A 129 -10.02 10.91 4.14
C HIS A 129 -9.61 12.37 4.37
N LYS A 130 -8.42 12.79 3.92
CA LYS A 130 -7.89 14.14 4.18
C LYS A 130 -8.84 15.28 3.79
N PRO A 131 -9.37 15.36 2.54
CA PRO A 131 -10.25 16.46 2.17
C PRO A 131 -11.56 16.48 2.96
N LEU A 132 -12.07 15.31 3.37
CA LEU A 132 -13.27 15.22 4.20
C LEU A 132 -13.01 15.71 5.63
N ALA A 133 -11.85 15.40 6.19
CA ALA A 133 -11.43 15.93 7.49
C ALA A 133 -11.24 17.45 7.44
N ASP A 134 -10.58 17.95 6.40
CA ASP A 134 -10.36 19.38 6.19
C ASP A 134 -11.71 20.13 6.05
N GLU A 135 -12.71 19.55 5.39
CA GLU A 135 -14.07 20.09 5.30
C GLU A 135 -14.72 20.22 6.68
N VAL A 136 -14.62 19.19 7.52
CA VAL A 136 -15.15 19.20 8.90
C VAL A 136 -14.49 20.29 9.73
N GLU A 137 -13.17 20.41 9.67
CA GLU A 137 -12.42 21.43 10.41
C GLU A 137 -12.80 22.84 9.95
N ALA A 138 -12.91 23.07 8.65
CA ALA A 138 -13.31 24.36 8.09
C ALA A 138 -14.74 24.76 8.54
N LEU A 139 -15.69 23.82 8.52
CA LEU A 139 -17.07 24.07 8.97
C LEU A 139 -17.10 24.38 10.48
N ARG A 140 -16.35 23.63 11.30
CA ARG A 140 -16.23 23.89 12.74
C ARG A 140 -15.61 25.25 13.04
N ALA A 141 -14.58 25.65 12.29
CA ALA A 141 -13.95 26.96 12.45
C ALA A 141 -14.90 28.10 12.08
N ARG A 142 -15.69 27.96 11.01
CA ARG A 142 -16.73 28.94 10.65
C ARG A 142 -17.82 29.02 11.71
N MET A 143 -18.24 27.88 12.26
CA MET A 143 -19.23 27.82 13.33
C MET A 143 -18.72 28.51 14.60
N SER A 144 -17.49 28.23 15.03
CA SER A 144 -16.90 28.85 16.22
C SER A 144 -16.76 30.36 16.07
N ALA A 145 -16.42 30.86 14.88
CA ALA A 145 -16.39 32.28 14.58
C ALA A 145 -17.78 32.95 14.71
N LYS A 146 -18.85 32.27 14.27
CA LYS A 146 -20.23 32.75 14.42
C LYS A 146 -20.66 32.78 15.90
N ILE A 147 -20.33 31.74 16.66
CA ILE A 147 -20.60 31.68 18.10
C ILE A 147 -19.86 32.80 18.84
N ALA A 148 -18.57 33.00 18.56
CA ALA A 148 -17.78 34.07 19.16
C ALA A 148 -18.34 35.47 18.84
N ALA A 149 -18.83 35.68 17.61
CA ALA A 149 -19.48 36.94 17.23
C ALA A 149 -20.81 37.16 17.98
N CYS A 150 -21.62 36.12 18.15
CA CYS A 150 -22.82 36.17 19.00
C CYS A 150 -22.48 36.54 20.45
N ASP A 151 -21.44 35.92 21.00
CA ASP A 151 -21.01 36.18 22.37
C ASP A 151 -20.47 37.60 22.54
N ALA A 152 -19.74 38.13 21.55
CA ALA A 152 -19.30 39.52 21.55
C ALA A 152 -20.49 40.51 21.57
N ILE A 153 -21.55 40.26 20.81
CA ILE A 153 -22.77 41.07 20.84
C ILE A 153 -23.44 40.96 22.22
N ARG A 154 -23.58 39.76 22.78
CA ARG A 154 -24.17 39.54 24.11
C ARG A 154 -23.38 40.28 25.20
N THR A 155 -22.05 40.19 25.18
CA THR A 155 -21.18 40.91 26.13
C THR A 155 -21.34 42.41 25.99
N ARG A 156 -21.31 42.96 24.76
CA ARG A 156 -21.50 44.39 24.52
C ARG A 156 -22.86 44.88 25.06
N ARG A 157 -23.93 44.14 24.80
CA ARG A 157 -25.27 44.46 25.33
C ARG A 157 -25.32 44.43 26.85
N SER A 158 -24.70 43.44 27.48
CA SER A 158 -24.63 43.36 28.95
C SER A 158 -23.85 44.51 29.59
N ALA A 159 -22.94 45.14 28.85
CA ALA A 159 -22.21 46.34 29.26
C ALA A 159 -22.97 47.65 28.98
N GLY A 160 -24.17 47.59 28.40
CA GLY A 160 -25.03 48.76 28.12
C GLY A 160 -24.82 49.43 26.76
N ASP A 161 -23.97 48.90 25.88
CA ASP A 161 -23.75 49.41 24.52
C ASP A 161 -24.65 48.67 23.49
N GLU A 162 -25.96 48.79 23.68
CA GLU A 162 -26.96 48.16 22.80
C GLU A 162 -27.13 48.94 21.49
N ARG A 163 -27.19 48.23 20.36
CA ARG A 163 -27.52 48.82 19.05
C ARG A 163 -28.84 48.27 18.53
N ALA A 164 -29.52 49.07 17.71
CA ALA A 164 -30.82 48.71 17.15
C ALA A 164 -30.77 47.46 16.25
N SER A 165 -29.62 47.13 15.64
CA SER A 165 -29.46 45.95 14.77
C SER A 165 -29.15 44.64 15.52
N ASP A 166 -28.84 44.68 16.81
CA ASP A 166 -28.27 43.55 17.54
C ASP A 166 -29.17 42.32 17.58
N ALA A 167 -30.47 42.51 17.72
CA ALA A 167 -31.43 41.41 17.76
C ALA A 167 -31.50 40.67 16.42
N ALA A 168 -31.47 41.40 15.30
CA ALA A 168 -31.49 40.81 13.97
C ALA A 168 -30.16 40.12 13.64
N GLU A 169 -29.02 40.74 14.00
CA GLU A 169 -27.69 40.15 13.83
C GLU A 169 -27.53 38.86 14.65
N LEU A 170 -27.98 38.84 15.91
CA LEU A 170 -27.96 37.64 16.74
C LEU A 170 -28.83 36.52 16.17
N ALA A 171 -30.05 36.84 15.72
CA ALA A 171 -30.95 35.85 15.13
C ALA A 171 -30.34 35.22 13.86
N LEU A 172 -29.78 36.04 12.97
CA LEU A 172 -29.12 35.58 11.75
C LEU A 172 -27.89 34.73 12.06
N MET A 173 -27.00 35.18 12.95
CA MET A 173 -25.78 34.45 13.29
C MET A 173 -26.08 33.13 14.03
N THR A 174 -27.15 33.08 14.82
CA THR A 174 -27.59 31.85 15.49
C THR A 174 -28.12 30.84 14.47
N ALA A 175 -28.96 31.27 13.53
CA ALA A 175 -29.45 30.42 12.44
C ALA A 175 -28.31 29.91 11.54
N ASP A 176 -27.34 30.78 11.20
CA ASP A 176 -26.13 30.40 10.47
C ASP A 176 -25.31 29.34 11.24
N ALA A 177 -25.14 29.52 12.55
CA ALA A 177 -24.40 28.59 13.39
C ALA A 177 -25.09 27.22 13.49
N GLU A 178 -26.43 27.19 13.59
CA GLU A 178 -27.22 25.96 13.56
C GLU A 178 -27.11 25.25 12.21
N SER A 179 -27.19 25.99 11.10
CA SER A 179 -27.00 25.43 9.75
C SER A 179 -25.59 24.85 9.58
N LEU A 180 -24.56 25.59 10.00
CA LEU A 180 -23.17 25.12 9.97
C LEU A 180 -22.95 23.90 10.84
N ARG A 181 -23.64 23.79 11.99
CA ARG A 181 -23.60 22.61 12.84
C ARG A 181 -24.13 21.39 12.10
N THR A 182 -25.30 21.50 11.46
CA THR A 182 -25.86 20.40 10.66
C THR A 182 -24.93 20.00 9.51
N MET A 183 -24.33 20.96 8.80
CA MET A 183 -23.35 20.69 7.74
C MET A 183 -22.10 19.99 8.29
N ALA A 184 -21.57 20.43 9.45
CA ALA A 184 -20.41 19.83 10.08
C ALA A 184 -20.68 18.40 10.55
N ASP A 185 -21.87 18.12 11.09
CA ASP A 185 -22.28 16.78 11.51
C ASP A 185 -22.41 15.84 10.29
N GLN A 186 -22.96 16.31 9.17
CA GLN A 186 -23.03 15.54 7.92
C GLN A 186 -21.65 15.30 7.31
N ALA A 187 -20.78 16.31 7.30
CA ALA A 187 -19.39 16.16 6.85
C ALA A 187 -18.62 15.17 7.74
N LEU A 188 -18.84 15.20 9.05
CA LEU A 188 -18.22 14.27 9.99
C LEU A 188 -18.68 12.84 9.73
N GLN A 189 -19.97 12.61 9.49
CA GLN A 189 -20.49 11.29 9.13
C GLN A 189 -19.83 10.77 7.85
N ARG A 190 -19.71 11.62 6.82
CA ARG A 190 -19.01 11.29 5.57
C ARG A 190 -17.54 10.94 5.81
N ALA A 191 -16.82 11.76 6.57
CA ALA A 191 -15.42 11.53 6.92
C ALA A 191 -15.24 10.21 7.69
N SER A 192 -16.11 9.92 8.68
CA SER A 192 -16.05 8.67 9.44
C SER A 192 -16.37 7.44 8.61
N ALA A 193 -17.31 7.54 7.66
CA ALA A 193 -17.68 6.43 6.80
C ALA A 193 -16.57 6.08 5.82
N ALA A 194 -15.76 7.07 5.41
CA ALA A 194 -14.61 6.91 4.53
C ALA A 194 -13.29 6.64 5.28
N ASP A 195 -13.28 6.60 6.62
CA ASP A 195 -12.05 6.39 7.38
C ASP A 195 -11.65 4.90 7.41
N HIS A 196 -10.94 4.49 6.35
CA HIS A 196 -10.38 3.14 6.22
C HIS A 196 -8.91 3.06 6.66
N ARG A 197 -8.34 4.14 7.20
CA ARG A 197 -6.89 4.22 7.51
C ARG A 197 -6.47 3.23 8.57
N ALA A 198 -7.30 2.96 9.58
CA ALA A 198 -6.98 2.00 10.64
C ALA A 198 -6.81 0.58 10.07
N ALA A 199 -7.78 0.13 9.27
CA ALA A 199 -7.72 -1.17 8.60
C ALA A 199 -6.54 -1.27 7.62
N ALA A 200 -6.27 -0.20 6.85
CA ALA A 200 -5.13 -0.17 5.93
C ALA A 200 -3.78 -0.25 6.67
N ARG A 201 -3.64 0.40 7.84
CA ARG A 201 -2.45 0.30 8.69
C ARG A 201 -2.25 -1.11 9.25
N GLU A 202 -3.32 -1.73 9.72
CA GLU A 202 -3.27 -3.12 10.20
C GLU A 202 -2.87 -4.09 9.08
N ALA A 203 -3.43 -3.93 7.88
CA ALA A 203 -3.07 -4.71 6.71
C ALA A 203 -1.59 -4.54 6.32
N LEU A 204 -1.08 -3.29 6.35
CA LEU A 204 0.34 -3.02 6.09
C LEU A 204 1.25 -3.67 7.14
N GLN A 205 0.90 -3.58 8.42
CA GLN A 205 1.66 -4.22 9.50
C GLN A 205 1.71 -5.75 9.32
N ALA A 206 0.58 -6.37 8.95
CA ALA A 206 0.54 -7.80 8.66
C ALA A 206 1.40 -8.18 7.44
N ALA A 207 1.35 -7.37 6.37
CA ALA A 207 2.18 -7.57 5.18
C ALA A 207 3.68 -7.46 5.49
N GLU A 208 4.09 -6.49 6.31
CA GLU A 208 5.48 -6.32 6.74
C GLU A 208 5.96 -7.48 7.60
N ALA A 209 5.11 -7.99 8.51
CA ALA A 209 5.42 -9.19 9.29
C ALA A 209 5.60 -10.43 8.40
N GLN A 210 4.76 -10.58 7.37
CA GLN A 210 4.88 -11.66 6.39
C GLN A 210 6.17 -11.54 5.58
N LEU A 211 6.55 -10.34 5.15
CA LEU A 211 7.81 -10.07 4.45
C LEU A 211 9.01 -10.42 5.33
N ALA A 212 9.00 -10.00 6.60
CA ALA A 212 10.06 -10.33 7.55
C ALA A 212 10.21 -11.85 7.75
N SER A 213 9.09 -12.58 7.83
CA SER A 213 9.09 -14.04 7.93
C SER A 213 9.62 -14.72 6.65
N ALA A 214 9.21 -14.25 5.47
CA ALA A 214 9.71 -14.76 4.19
C ALA A 214 11.21 -14.54 4.06
N ARG A 215 11.69 -13.32 4.38
CA ARG A 215 13.11 -12.96 4.37
C ARG A 215 13.95 -13.86 5.27
N SER A 216 13.51 -14.07 6.52
CA SER A 216 14.24 -14.93 7.47
C SER A 216 14.32 -16.37 6.99
N ARG A 217 13.25 -16.89 6.35
CA ARG A 217 13.25 -18.24 5.77
C ARG A 217 14.17 -18.35 4.57
N ALA A 218 14.16 -17.35 3.68
CA ALA A 218 15.06 -17.29 2.53
C ALA A 218 16.53 -17.24 2.99
N ALA A 219 16.85 -16.37 3.96
CA ALA A 219 18.18 -16.29 4.54
C ALA A 219 18.62 -17.61 5.18
N PHE A 220 17.74 -18.27 5.94
CA PHE A 220 18.05 -19.59 6.50
C PHE A 220 18.33 -20.64 5.42
N ALA A 221 17.53 -20.69 4.35
CA ALA A 221 17.72 -21.61 3.25
C ALA A 221 19.08 -21.39 2.53
N VAL A 222 19.45 -20.13 2.29
CA VAL A 222 20.74 -19.78 1.69
C VAL A 222 21.89 -20.11 2.63
N ALA A 223 21.79 -19.78 3.92
CA ALA A 223 22.80 -20.12 4.92
C ALA A 223 23.01 -21.64 5.02
N LEU A 224 21.95 -22.45 4.91
CA LEU A 224 22.06 -23.90 4.87
C LEU A 224 22.80 -24.38 3.62
N THR A 225 22.57 -23.75 2.46
CA THR A 225 23.33 -24.03 1.23
C THR A 225 24.81 -23.69 1.41
N ARG A 226 25.13 -22.54 2.02
CA ARG A 226 26.53 -22.17 2.36
C ARG A 226 27.18 -23.17 3.31
N LEU A 227 26.46 -23.63 4.32
CA LEU A 227 26.95 -24.65 5.24
C LEU A 227 27.29 -25.96 4.53
N ARG A 228 26.44 -26.41 3.59
CA ARG A 228 26.71 -27.61 2.78
C ARG A 228 27.94 -27.44 1.88
N MET A 229 28.18 -26.24 1.36
CA MET A 229 29.40 -25.95 0.60
C MET A 229 30.65 -26.06 1.48
N ALA A 230 30.60 -25.49 2.70
CA ALA A 230 31.68 -25.60 3.68
C ALA A 230 31.93 -27.07 4.08
N GLU A 231 30.87 -27.85 4.29
CA GLU A 231 30.95 -29.28 4.58
C GLU A 231 31.65 -30.04 3.44
N ASN A 232 31.28 -29.78 2.18
CA ASN A 232 31.92 -30.42 1.03
C ASN A 232 33.41 -30.08 0.93
N ALA A 233 33.79 -28.81 1.15
CA ALA A 233 35.19 -28.38 1.16
C ALA A 233 35.97 -29.10 2.28
N TYR A 234 35.39 -29.17 3.48
CA TYR A 234 35.97 -29.91 4.60
C TYR A 234 36.16 -31.40 4.29
N LEU A 235 35.15 -32.07 3.71
CA LEU A 235 35.24 -33.48 3.34
C LEU A 235 36.32 -33.73 2.28
N ASN A 236 36.48 -32.80 1.32
CA ASN A 236 37.56 -32.87 0.33
C ASN A 236 38.94 -32.71 0.98
N ALA A 237 39.12 -31.75 1.88
CA ALA A 237 40.35 -31.60 2.65
C ALA A 237 40.67 -32.86 3.49
N PHE A 238 39.65 -33.43 4.15
CA PHE A 238 39.79 -34.67 4.91
C PHE A 238 40.22 -35.84 4.03
N ARG A 239 39.62 -36.02 2.84
CA ARG A 239 40.03 -37.04 1.86
C ARG A 239 41.51 -36.90 1.48
N THR A 240 42.00 -35.68 1.30
CA THR A 240 43.43 -35.40 1.04
C THR A 240 44.30 -35.89 2.19
N VAL A 241 43.93 -35.61 3.44
CA VAL A 241 44.65 -36.11 4.63
C VAL A 241 44.67 -37.64 4.67
N VAL A 242 43.56 -38.30 4.34
CA VAL A 242 43.53 -39.78 4.26
C VAL A 242 44.50 -40.29 3.19
N HIS A 243 44.48 -39.68 2.00
CA HIS A 243 45.32 -40.12 0.88
C HIS A 243 46.81 -39.93 1.17
N THR A 244 47.20 -38.75 1.67
CA THR A 244 48.60 -38.45 2.01
C THR A 244 49.06 -39.23 3.23
N GLY A 245 48.21 -39.41 4.24
CA GLY A 245 48.49 -40.25 5.41
C GLY A 245 48.80 -41.68 5.01
N ARG A 246 48.00 -42.28 4.11
CA ARG A 246 48.27 -43.62 3.56
C ARG A 246 49.60 -43.69 2.82
N ALA A 247 49.94 -42.66 2.04
CA ALA A 247 51.23 -42.59 1.35
C ALA A 247 52.43 -42.55 2.32
N CYS A 248 52.23 -42.01 3.53
CA CYS A 248 53.22 -41.97 4.61
C CYS A 248 53.16 -43.19 5.56
N GLY A 249 52.35 -44.21 5.27
CA GLY A 249 52.24 -45.42 6.09
C GLY A 249 51.31 -45.32 7.29
N GLU A 250 50.55 -44.22 7.43
CA GLU A 250 49.52 -44.08 8.46
C GLU A 250 48.25 -44.83 8.03
N SER A 251 47.84 -45.83 8.82
CA SER A 251 46.72 -46.72 8.48
C SER A 251 45.35 -46.15 8.85
N SER A 252 45.29 -45.22 9.81
CA SER A 252 44.04 -44.63 10.28
C SER A 252 44.12 -43.10 10.40
N PRO A 253 43.36 -42.35 9.58
CA PRO A 253 43.32 -40.88 9.65
C PRO A 253 42.73 -40.38 10.98
N TRP A 254 41.92 -41.19 11.64
CA TRP A 254 41.24 -40.87 12.90
C TRP A 254 42.17 -40.85 14.12
N LEU A 255 43.37 -41.42 14.00
CA LEU A 255 44.39 -41.32 15.06
C LEU A 255 45.03 -39.93 15.10
N ARG A 256 45.02 -39.21 13.98
CA ARG A 256 45.73 -37.94 13.81
C ARG A 256 44.78 -36.75 13.75
N TYR A 257 43.65 -36.86 13.06
CA TYR A 257 42.65 -35.81 13.02
C TYR A 257 41.58 -36.04 14.09
N LYS A 258 41.41 -35.06 14.99
CA LYS A 258 40.29 -34.99 15.92
C LYS A 258 39.53 -33.69 15.66
N PRO A 259 38.21 -33.76 15.37
CA PRO A 259 37.41 -32.55 15.21
C PRO A 259 37.44 -31.73 16.49
N SER A 260 37.40 -30.40 16.35
CA SER A 260 37.33 -29.50 17.50
C SER A 260 36.04 -29.72 18.29
N ALA A 261 36.05 -29.37 19.58
CA ALA A 261 34.85 -29.44 20.42
C ALA A 261 33.69 -28.60 19.83
N ASP A 262 34.00 -27.49 19.17
CA ASP A 262 33.04 -26.64 18.47
C ASP A 262 32.39 -27.37 17.28
N LEU A 263 33.18 -28.06 16.46
CA LEU A 263 32.66 -28.84 15.33
C LEU A 263 31.81 -30.02 15.80
N VAL A 264 32.23 -30.72 16.86
CA VAL A 264 31.44 -31.82 17.44
C VAL A 264 30.12 -31.32 18.00
N ARG A 265 30.13 -30.19 18.71
CA ARG A 265 28.92 -29.56 19.24
C ARG A 265 27.98 -29.09 18.12
N ALA A 266 28.51 -28.45 17.08
CA ALA A 266 27.72 -28.00 15.94
C ALA A 266 27.06 -29.17 15.19
N ALA A 267 27.76 -30.30 15.04
CA ALA A 267 27.27 -31.46 14.31
C ALA A 267 26.32 -32.36 15.12
N THR A 268 26.51 -32.48 16.44
CA THR A 268 25.78 -33.44 17.29
C THR A 268 24.87 -32.80 18.33
N GLY A 269 24.97 -31.49 18.55
CA GLY A 269 24.28 -30.77 19.63
C GLY A 269 24.83 -31.06 21.03
N GLN A 270 25.86 -31.91 21.18
CA GLN A 270 26.42 -32.25 22.48
C GLN A 270 27.15 -31.05 23.12
N ILE A 271 26.81 -30.75 24.38
CA ILE A 271 27.49 -29.71 25.17
C ILE A 271 28.82 -30.27 25.66
N LEU A 272 29.93 -29.75 25.13
CA LEU A 272 31.29 -30.13 25.53
C LEU A 272 31.94 -29.02 26.37
N PRO A 273 32.72 -29.35 27.42
CA PRO A 273 33.28 -28.37 28.38
C PRO A 273 34.17 -27.29 27.74
N THR A 274 34.78 -27.59 26.59
CA THR A 274 35.71 -26.70 25.88
C THR A 274 35.11 -26.10 24.60
N ALA A 275 33.83 -26.35 24.32
CA ALA A 275 33.17 -25.81 23.13
C ALA A 275 32.62 -24.39 23.39
N SER A 276 32.99 -23.46 22.52
CA SER A 276 32.27 -22.21 22.28
C SER A 276 30.78 -22.49 22.11
N ASN A 277 29.89 -21.60 22.56
CA ASN A 277 28.48 -21.69 22.22
C ASN A 277 28.24 -21.05 20.84
N PRO A 278 27.97 -21.82 19.78
CA PRO A 278 27.73 -21.25 18.45
C PRO A 278 26.43 -20.44 18.38
N LEU A 279 25.57 -20.50 19.41
CA LEU A 279 24.28 -19.80 19.47
C LEU A 279 24.34 -18.43 20.16
N PHE A 280 25.45 -18.05 20.81
CA PHE A 280 25.55 -16.80 21.59
C PHE A 280 26.90 -16.07 21.41
N LYS A 281 27.48 -16.09 20.21
CA LYS A 281 28.60 -15.20 19.86
C LYS A 281 28.10 -14.07 18.97
#